data_AF-G2RFE1-F1
#
_entry.id   AF-G2RFE1-F1
#
_cell.length_a   1.000
_cell.length_b   1.000
_cell.length_c   1.000
_cell.angle_alpha   90.00
_cell.angle_beta   90.00
_cell.angle_gamma   90.00
#
_symmetry.space_group_name_H-M   'P 1'
#
loop_
_entity.id
_entity.type
_entity.pdbx_description
1 polymer ?
#
loop_
_entity_poly.entity_id
_entity_poly.type
_entity_poly.pdbx_seq_one_letter_code
_entity_poly.pdbx_strand_id
1 'polypeptide(L)'
;MAKKKGSRSIVREFDEYFGSGTLEDWQRLCRDIGLDGDFSSINKCRKALRTVHVNIYDLIDAVRAGRTPHRFGNAQQLAEYTVRTGKIYPKKHAKAMGPVKVLLRMIL
;
A
#
# COMPACT_ATOMS: atom_id res chain seq x y z
N MET A 1 -7.51 -22.49 25.52
CA MET A 1 -8.39 -21.78 24.58
C MET A 1 -7.58 -20.69 23.87
N ALA A 2 -7.05 -20.96 22.67
CA ALA A 2 -6.32 -19.95 21.90
C ALA A 2 -7.32 -19.03 21.20
N LYS A 3 -7.34 -17.74 21.57
CA LYS A 3 -8.15 -16.74 20.86
C LYS A 3 -7.65 -16.64 19.41
N LYS A 4 -8.39 -17.20 18.45
CA LYS A 4 -8.22 -16.87 17.02
C LYS A 4 -8.54 -15.39 16.85
N LYS A 5 -7.49 -14.57 16.82
CA LYS A 5 -7.54 -13.14 16.50
C LYS A 5 -8.24 -13.04 15.14
N GLY A 6 -9.51 -12.60 15.13
CA GLY A 6 -10.33 -12.58 13.92
C GLY A 6 -9.55 -11.92 12.80
N SER A 7 -9.34 -12.62 11.69
CA SER A 7 -8.53 -12.10 10.58
C SER A 7 -9.26 -10.88 10.03
N ARG A 8 -8.85 -9.68 10.42
CA ARG A 8 -9.25 -8.50 9.66
C ARG A 8 -8.70 -8.70 8.26
N SER A 9 -9.56 -8.50 7.27
CA SER A 9 -9.15 -8.57 5.88
C SER A 9 -8.16 -7.44 5.63
N ILE A 10 -7.04 -7.72 4.94
CA ILE A 10 -6.08 -6.68 4.52
C ILE A 10 -6.77 -5.52 3.81
N VAL A 11 -7.88 -5.80 3.11
CA VAL A 11 -8.71 -4.81 2.43
C VAL A 11 -9.28 -3.81 3.43
N ARG A 12 -9.85 -4.31 4.53
CA ARG A 12 -10.43 -3.46 5.59
C ARG A 12 -9.34 -2.69 6.31
N GLU A 13 -8.21 -3.33 6.62
CA GLU A 13 -7.11 -2.67 7.30
C GLU A 13 -6.53 -1.53 6.45
N PHE A 14 -6.41 -1.76 5.14
CA PHE A 14 -5.97 -0.72 4.23
C PHE A 14 -7.01 0.39 4.06
N ASP A 15 -8.31 0.07 3.98
CA ASP A 15 -9.38 1.06 3.88
C ASP A 15 -9.46 1.93 5.14
N GLU A 16 -9.37 1.32 6.33
CA GLU A 16 -9.27 2.00 7.63
C GLU A 16 -8.01 2.88 7.71
N TYR A 17 -6.87 2.37 7.24
CA TYR A 17 -5.63 3.15 7.18
C TYR A 17 -5.71 4.31 6.20
N PHE A 18 -6.28 4.10 5.00
CA PHE A 18 -6.27 5.10 3.94
C PHE A 18 -7.32 6.18 4.13
N GLY A 19 -8.48 5.86 4.71
CA GLY A 19 -9.56 6.84 4.89
C GLY A 19 -10.32 7.15 3.60
N SER A 20 -10.88 8.36 3.52
CA SER A 20 -11.79 8.77 2.44
C SER A 20 -11.08 9.19 1.16
N GLY A 21 -9.75 9.33 1.18
CA GLY A 21 -8.94 9.70 0.03
C GLY A 21 -8.78 11.20 -0.16
N THR A 22 -8.81 11.94 0.95
CA THR A 22 -8.45 13.36 1.02
C THR A 22 -6.99 13.59 0.62
N LEU A 23 -6.60 14.83 0.34
CA LEU A 23 -5.20 15.17 0.10
C LEU A 23 -4.29 14.70 1.26
N GLU A 24 -4.74 14.86 2.50
CA GLU A 24 -3.99 14.46 3.69
C GLU A 24 -3.75 12.95 3.74
N ASP A 25 -4.73 12.14 3.31
CA ASP A 25 -4.57 10.69 3.20
C ASP A 25 -3.50 10.31 2.17
N TRP A 26 -3.50 10.96 1.02
CA TRP A 26 -2.48 10.75 -0.02
C TRP A 26 -1.09 11.21 0.42
N GLN A 27 -1.01 12.33 1.13
CA GLN A 27 0.24 12.84 1.69
C GLN A 27 0.78 11.92 2.79
N ARG A 28 -0.09 11.43 3.69
CA ARG A 28 0.26 10.44 4.72
C ARG A 28 0.84 9.19 4.07
N LEU A 29 0.18 8.66 3.05
CA LEU A 29 0.66 7.50 2.31
C LEU A 29 2.06 7.73 1.70
N CYS A 30 2.31 8.91 1.13
CA CYS A 30 3.64 9.23 0.59
C CYS A 30 4.72 9.25 1.69
N ARG A 31 4.42 9.87 2.84
CA ARG A 31 5.34 9.94 3.99
C ARG A 31 5.61 8.58 4.61
N ASP A 32 4.59 7.77 4.82
CA ASP A 32 4.73 6.44 5.44
C ASP A 32 5.56 5.50 4.56
N ILE A 33 5.49 5.65 3.23
CA ILE A 33 6.33 4.94 2.26
C ILE A 33 7.77 5.49 2.21
N GLY A 34 8.04 6.61 2.88
CA GLY A 34 9.35 7.25 2.91
C GLY A 34 9.68 7.98 1.60
N LEU A 35 8.67 8.58 0.97
CA LEU A 35 8.89 9.50 -0.15
C LEU A 35 9.13 10.90 0.36
N ASP A 36 10.12 11.55 -0.26
CA ASP A 36 10.39 12.97 -0.12
C ASP A 36 9.97 13.68 -1.41
N GLY A 37 9.37 14.86 -1.30
CA GLY A 37 8.93 15.65 -2.45
C GLY A 37 7.71 16.53 -2.19
N ASP A 38 7.33 17.26 -3.24
CA ASP A 38 6.18 18.15 -3.20
C ASP A 38 4.86 17.37 -3.34
N PHE A 39 4.15 17.24 -2.23
CA PHE A 39 2.86 16.56 -2.13
C PHE A 39 1.68 17.55 -2.01
N SER A 40 1.80 18.75 -2.61
CA SER A 40 0.76 19.80 -2.61
C SER A 40 -0.56 19.44 -3.32
N SER A 41 -0.64 18.29 -4.00
CA SER A 41 -1.89 17.83 -4.62
C SER A 41 -1.95 16.31 -4.74
N ILE A 42 -3.18 15.78 -4.86
CA ILE A 42 -3.42 14.34 -5.05
C ILE A 42 -2.71 13.84 -6.31
N ASN A 43 -2.70 14.62 -7.39
CA ASN A 43 -2.02 14.25 -8.62
C ASN A 43 -0.50 14.11 -8.43
N LYS A 44 0.13 15.01 -7.65
CA LYS A 44 1.56 14.90 -7.33
C LYS A 44 1.85 13.67 -6.47
N CYS A 45 1.03 13.41 -5.45
CA CYS A 45 1.13 12.20 -4.63
C CYS A 45 1.05 10.93 -5.51
N ARG A 46 0.03 10.86 -6.37
CA ARG A 46 -0.15 9.73 -7.30
C ARG A 46 1.06 9.56 -8.22
N LYS A 47 1.62 10.65 -8.75
CA LYS A 47 2.81 10.60 -9.62
C LYS A 47 4.03 10.04 -8.87
N ALA A 48 4.25 10.48 -7.64
CA ALA A 48 5.34 9.96 -6.80
C ALA A 48 5.15 8.48 -6.48
N LEU A 49 3.95 8.09 -6.02
CA LEU A 49 3.62 6.70 -5.67
C LEU A 49 3.72 5.74 -6.86
N ARG A 50 3.44 6.20 -8.09
CA ARG A 50 3.62 5.41 -9.32
C ARG A 50 5.07 4.98 -9.55
N THR A 51 6.05 5.58 -8.90
CA THR A 51 7.46 5.17 -9.03
C THR A 51 7.84 4.09 -8.03
N VAL A 52 7.04 3.87 -7.00
CA VAL A 52 7.35 2.95 -5.90
C VAL A 52 6.80 1.55 -6.18
N HIS A 53 7.50 0.56 -5.66
CA HIS A 53 7.05 -0.83 -5.62
C HIS A 53 7.03 -1.26 -4.15
N VAL A 54 5.85 -1.44 -3.58
CA VAL A 54 5.66 -1.82 -2.17
C VAL A 54 4.51 -2.82 -2.08
N ASN A 55 4.63 -3.80 -1.18
CA ASN A 55 3.53 -4.72 -0.90
C ASN A 55 2.59 -4.09 0.14
N ILE A 56 1.27 -4.18 -0.08
CA ILE A 56 0.27 -3.55 0.80
C ILE A 56 0.27 -4.15 2.21
N TYR A 57 0.55 -5.45 2.35
CA TYR A 57 0.70 -6.07 3.68
C TYR A 57 1.88 -5.45 4.43
N ASP A 58 3.02 -5.32 3.76
CA ASP A 58 4.22 -4.73 4.36
C ASP A 58 4.03 -3.25 4.70
N LEU A 59 3.28 -2.51 3.89
CA LEU A 59 2.87 -1.15 4.22
C LEU A 59 2.09 -1.09 5.54
N ILE A 60 1.04 -1.89 5.68
CA ILE A 60 0.21 -1.89 6.89
C ILE A 60 1.01 -2.36 8.11
N ASP A 61 1.84 -3.38 7.96
CA ASP A 61 2.71 -3.87 9.04
C ASP A 61 3.76 -2.83 9.46
N ALA A 62 4.33 -2.10 8.49
CA ALA A 62 5.29 -1.04 8.76
C ALA A 62 4.64 0.15 9.47
N VAL A 63 3.47 0.60 9.00
CA VAL A 63 2.68 1.66 9.66
C VAL A 63 2.36 1.29 11.11
N ARG A 64 1.91 0.05 11.36
CA ARG A 64 1.65 -0.46 12.72
C ARG A 64 2.87 -0.45 13.61
N ALA A 65 4.04 -0.69 13.03
CA ALA A 65 5.31 -0.73 13.74
C ALA A 65 6.02 0.63 13.80
N GLY A 66 5.43 1.71 13.28
CA GLY A 66 6.07 3.02 13.19
C GLY A 66 7.33 3.03 12.32
N ARG A 67 7.36 2.19 11.27
CA ARG A 67 8.51 2.01 10.37
C ARG A 67 8.11 2.31 8.93
N THR A 68 9.12 2.57 8.09
CA THR A 68 8.95 2.64 6.64
C THR A 68 8.90 1.23 6.05
N PRO A 69 7.98 0.93 5.11
CA PRO A 69 7.90 -0.38 4.49
C PRO A 69 9.06 -0.62 3.51
N HIS A 70 9.31 -1.90 3.23
CA HIS A 70 10.28 -2.29 2.23
C HIS A 70 9.83 -1.85 0.83
N ARG A 71 10.72 -1.17 0.10
CA ARG A 71 10.53 -0.78 -1.29
C ARG A 71 11.37 -1.67 -2.19
N PHE A 72 10.72 -2.31 -3.14
CA PHE A 72 11.37 -3.12 -4.15
C PHE A 72 11.96 -2.21 -5.25
N GLY A 73 13.06 -2.64 -5.87
CA GLY A 73 13.71 -1.89 -6.93
C GLY A 73 12.90 -1.86 -8.22
N ASN A 74 12.05 -2.87 -8.44
CA ASN A 74 11.21 -2.97 -9.63
C ASN A 74 9.94 -3.81 -9.38
N ALA A 75 9.06 -3.87 -10.38
CA ALA A 75 7.79 -4.59 -10.31
C ALA A 75 7.96 -6.11 -10.26
N GLN A 76 9.00 -6.64 -10.91
CA GLN A 76 9.28 -8.07 -10.95
C GLN A 76 9.65 -8.60 -9.55
N GLN A 77 10.55 -7.91 -8.86
CA GLN A 77 10.95 -8.23 -7.49
C GLN A 77 9.75 -8.20 -6.53
N LEU A 78 8.89 -7.17 -6.66
CA LEU A 78 7.65 -7.09 -5.88
C LEU A 78 6.73 -8.29 -6.20
N ALA A 79 6.58 -8.66 -7.47
CA ALA A 79 5.74 -9.77 -7.89
C ALA A 79 6.24 -11.12 -7.35
N GLU A 80 7.53 -11.41 -7.55
CA GLU A 80 8.18 -12.63 -7.04
C GLU A 80 8.05 -12.73 -5.52
N TYR A 81 8.33 -11.65 -4.80
CA TYR A 81 8.14 -11.61 -3.35
C TYR A 81 6.68 -11.86 -2.96
N THR A 82 5.74 -11.21 -3.64
CA THR A 82 4.31 -11.29 -3.34
C THR A 82 3.78 -12.71 -3.52
N VAL A 83 4.17 -13.38 -4.61
CA VAL A 83 3.81 -14.79 -4.87
C VAL A 83 4.48 -15.70 -3.85
N ARG A 84 5.79 -15.55 -3.64
CA ARG A 84 6.58 -16.39 -2.72
C ARG A 84 6.07 -16.33 -1.28
N THR A 85 5.60 -15.17 -0.83
CA THR A 85 5.13 -14.96 0.55
C THR A 85 3.62 -15.12 0.72
N GLY A 86 2.87 -15.26 -0.38
CA GLY A 86 1.41 -15.31 -0.34
C GLY A 86 0.73 -14.00 0.08
N LYS A 87 1.45 -12.87 0.15
CA LYS A 87 0.94 -11.53 0.51
C LYS A 87 0.17 -10.87 -0.62
N ILE A 88 -0.83 -11.59 -1.16
CA ILE A 88 -1.56 -11.21 -2.36
C ILE A 88 -2.77 -10.34 -1.99
N TYR A 89 -2.75 -9.08 -2.42
CA TYR A 89 -3.92 -8.21 -2.24
C TYR A 89 -5.04 -8.61 -3.22
N PRO A 90 -6.31 -8.76 -2.77
CA PRO A 90 -7.40 -9.18 -3.65
C PRO A 90 -7.72 -8.14 -4.74
N LYS A 91 -7.53 -8.51 -6.01
CA LYS A 91 -7.75 -7.62 -7.18
C LYS A 91 -9.17 -7.01 -7.24
N LYS A 92 -10.20 -7.76 -6.82
CA LYS A 92 -11.59 -7.30 -6.79
C LYS A 92 -11.82 -6.04 -5.92
N HIS A 93 -10.90 -5.76 -4.99
CA HIS A 93 -10.95 -4.59 -4.11
C HIS A 93 -9.99 -3.46 -4.55
N ALA A 94 -9.30 -3.62 -5.68
CA ALA A 94 -8.51 -2.55 -6.28
C ALA A 94 -9.44 -1.61 -7.08
N LYS A 95 -9.98 -0.57 -6.43
CA LYS A 95 -10.84 0.43 -7.08
C LYS A 95 -10.12 1.09 -8.26
N ALA A 96 -10.82 1.31 -9.37
CA ALA A 96 -10.26 1.77 -10.65
C ALA A 96 -9.53 3.13 -10.61
N MET A 97 -9.70 3.92 -9.54
CA MET A 97 -9.02 5.21 -9.31
C MET A 97 -8.44 5.35 -7.89
N GLY A 98 -8.45 4.28 -7.08
CA GLY A 98 -8.05 4.32 -5.67
C GLY A 98 -6.54 4.17 -5.45
N PRO A 99 -6.05 4.46 -4.23
CA PRO A 99 -4.63 4.30 -3.84
C PRO A 99 -4.12 2.89 -4.04
N VAL A 100 -4.95 1.88 -3.80
CA VAL A 100 -4.61 0.47 -4.00
C VAL A 100 -4.20 0.23 -5.45
N LYS A 101 -4.87 0.84 -6.43
CA LYS A 101 -4.50 0.72 -7.85
C LYS A 101 -3.22 1.49 -8.19
N VAL A 102 -2.93 2.59 -7.50
CA VAL A 102 -1.69 3.34 -7.69
C VAL A 102 -0.49 2.52 -7.20
N LEU A 103 -0.66 1.79 -6.09
CA LEU A 103 0.36 0.91 -5.51
C LEU A 103 0.43 -0.46 -6.21
N LEU A 104 -0.72 -1.00 -6.63
CA LEU A 104 -0.82 -2.23 -7.40
C LEU A 104 -0.36 -1.97 -8.83
N ARG A 105 0.93 -2.17 -9.06
CA ARG A 105 1.37 -2.60 -10.39
C ARG A 105 0.90 -4.04 -10.57
N MET A 106 -0.08 -4.21 -11.45
CA MET A 106 -0.70 -5.49 -11.78
C MET A 106 0.36 -6.57 -11.86
N ILE A 107 0.31 -7.52 -10.92
CA ILE A 107 0.86 -8.85 -11.11
C ILE A 107 -0.19 -9.56 -11.98
N LEU A 108 -0.13 -9.30 -13.29
CA LEU A 108 -0.62 -10.14 -14.38
C LEU A 108 0.40 -10.06 -15.49
#